data_AF-A0A1H9KN94-F1
#
_entry.id   AF-A0A1H9KN94-F1
#
_cell.length_a   1.000
_cell.length_b   1.000
_cell.length_c   1.000
_cell.angle_alpha   90.00
_cell.angle_beta   90.00
_cell.angle_gamma   90.00
#
_symmetry.space_group_name_H-M   'P 1'
#
loop_
_entity.id
_entity.type
_entity.pdbx_description
1 polymer ?
#
loop_
_entity_poly.entity_id
_entity_poly.type
_entity_poly.pdbx_seq_one_letter_code
_entity_poly.pdbx_strand_id
1 'polypeptide(L)'
;MASRRRPRWYFSLRSPYSWFAYRDLMGTHPEVLDSIDWLPFWEPDEETARLLADEGVTLPIVAMSRAKNFYILQDTRRLATERGLADITWPIDRDPCWEVAHLAWIAAEDEGRGKEFVAAAYRARWQEGKNISEPGVIAAIAEELGLDAERLSTAACDPQLRKRGAALLAESAHDGLFGVPFFINGRDKYWGVDRVAPFVRAVLGTERSGAPAVDAPDPATHADLLPAGGDQGHAGGCG
;
A
#
# COMPACT_ATOMS: atom_id res chain seq x y z
N MET A 1 30.35 6.15 -4.49
CA MET A 1 29.05 6.76 -4.18
C MET A 1 28.05 5.64 -4.03
N ALA A 2 27.43 5.46 -2.87
CA ALA A 2 26.36 4.48 -2.72
C ALA A 2 25.23 4.84 -3.69
N SER A 3 24.72 3.88 -4.46
CA SER A 3 23.58 4.15 -5.34
C SER A 3 22.40 4.55 -4.44
N ARG A 4 21.74 5.66 -4.79
CA ARG A 4 20.59 6.14 -4.01
C ARG A 4 19.46 5.13 -4.22
N ARG A 5 18.94 4.50 -3.15
CA ARG A 5 17.76 3.62 -3.27
C ARG A 5 16.65 4.39 -3.99
N ARG A 6 15.96 3.72 -4.90
CA ARG A 6 14.81 4.31 -5.61
C ARG A 6 13.75 4.71 -4.59
N PRO A 7 12.96 5.77 -4.85
CA PRO A 7 11.82 6.07 -4.01
C PRO A 7 10.84 4.89 -4.03
N ARG A 8 10.10 4.69 -2.94
CA ARG A 8 9.20 3.55 -2.76
C ARG A 8 7.78 4.02 -2.52
N TRP A 9 6.82 3.23 -2.97
CA TRP A 9 5.41 3.40 -2.67
C TRP A 9 4.82 2.09 -2.16
N TYR A 10 4.37 2.10 -0.91
CA TYR A 10 3.57 1.02 -0.33
C TYR A 10 2.09 1.27 -0.60
N PHE A 11 1.45 0.28 -1.23
CA PHE A 11 0.05 0.32 -1.63
C PHE A 11 -0.70 -0.91 -1.12
N SER A 12 -2.02 -0.80 -1.01
CA SER A 12 -2.89 -1.96 -0.84
C SER A 12 -3.97 -1.96 -1.90
N LEU A 13 -4.27 -3.14 -2.44
CA LEU A 13 -5.39 -3.33 -3.37
C LEU A 13 -6.75 -3.16 -2.67
N ARG A 14 -6.80 -3.31 -1.34
CA ARG A 14 -7.97 -3.04 -0.50
C ARG A 14 -8.23 -1.56 -0.29
N SER A 15 -7.18 -0.73 -0.29
CA SER A 15 -7.26 0.66 0.19
C SER A 15 -7.80 1.60 -0.88
N PRO A 16 -8.94 2.29 -0.65
CA PRO A 16 -9.43 3.28 -1.59
C PRO A 16 -8.48 4.48 -1.71
N TYR A 17 -7.77 4.83 -0.63
CA TYR A 17 -6.76 5.89 -0.67
C TYR A 17 -5.54 5.51 -1.52
N SER A 18 -5.13 4.23 -1.52
CA SER A 18 -4.06 3.76 -2.42
C SER A 18 -4.50 3.81 -3.88
N TRP A 19 -5.78 3.49 -4.15
CA TRP A 19 -6.34 3.64 -5.49
C TRP A 19 -6.45 5.11 -5.94
N PHE A 20 -6.85 6.03 -5.05
CA PHE A 20 -6.83 7.45 -5.38
C PHE A 20 -5.42 7.95 -5.66
N ALA A 21 -4.43 7.57 -4.84
CA ALA A 21 -3.04 7.92 -5.08
C ALA A 21 -2.52 7.38 -6.42
N TYR A 22 -2.85 6.12 -6.76
CA TYR A 22 -2.56 5.53 -8.07
C TYR A 22 -3.15 6.39 -9.20
N ARG A 23 -4.43 6.74 -9.11
CA ARG A 23 -5.12 7.54 -10.13
C ARG A 23 -4.53 8.92 -10.28
N ASP A 24 -4.23 9.59 -9.17
CA ASP A 24 -3.64 10.92 -9.16
C ASP A 24 -2.27 10.88 -9.85
N LEU A 25 -1.41 9.93 -9.48
CA LEU A 25 -0.09 9.74 -10.09
C LEU A 25 -0.19 9.36 -11.57
N MET A 26 -1.03 8.39 -11.95
CA MET A 26 -1.20 8.02 -13.37
C MET A 26 -1.71 9.16 -14.22
N GLY A 27 -2.62 9.98 -13.68
CA GLY A 27 -3.27 11.07 -14.43
C GLY A 27 -2.40 12.32 -14.56
N THR A 28 -1.48 12.56 -13.63
CA THR A 28 -0.72 13.82 -13.56
C THR A 28 0.79 13.66 -13.67
N HIS A 29 1.34 12.53 -13.18
CA HIS A 29 2.77 12.27 -13.06
C HIS A 29 3.13 10.80 -13.37
N PRO A 30 2.77 10.26 -14.54
CA PRO A 30 3.06 8.86 -14.89
C PRO A 30 4.58 8.55 -14.87
N GLU A 31 5.43 9.54 -15.15
CA GLU A 31 6.88 9.43 -15.07
C GLU A 31 7.38 9.08 -13.66
N VAL A 32 6.66 9.52 -12.62
CA VAL A 32 7.00 9.20 -11.24
C VAL A 32 6.76 7.71 -10.99
N LEU A 33 5.67 7.15 -11.52
CA LEU A 33 5.36 5.73 -11.37
C LEU A 33 6.39 4.80 -12.02
N ASP A 34 7.13 5.28 -13.02
CA ASP A 34 8.25 4.58 -13.63
C ASP A 34 9.57 4.73 -12.86
N SER A 35 9.67 5.75 -12.02
CA SER A 35 10.87 6.04 -11.24
C SER A 35 10.91 5.38 -9.86
N ILE A 36 9.78 4.87 -9.37
CA ILE A 36 9.62 4.32 -8.01
C ILE A 36 9.42 2.81 -8.00
N ASP A 37 9.76 2.19 -6.87
CA ASP A 37 9.43 0.79 -6.59
C ASP A 37 8.05 0.68 -5.93
N TRP A 38 7.22 -0.25 -6.39
CA TRP A 38 5.87 -0.49 -5.90
C TRP A 38 5.89 -1.69 -4.98
N LEU A 39 5.42 -1.52 -3.74
CA LEU A 39 5.48 -2.55 -2.72
C LEU A 39 4.08 -2.80 -2.14
N PRO A 40 3.62 -4.05 -2.11
CA PRO A 40 2.30 -4.38 -1.59
C PRO A 40 2.34 -4.36 -0.07
N PHE A 41 1.23 -3.96 0.53
CA PHE A 41 0.97 -4.10 1.95
C PHE A 41 -0.49 -4.49 2.16
N TRP A 42 -0.72 -5.46 3.03
CA TRP A 42 -2.05 -5.92 3.38
C TRP A 42 -2.08 -6.46 4.81
N GLU A 43 -3.28 -6.70 5.31
CA GLU A 43 -3.48 -7.38 6.58
C GLU A 43 -3.35 -8.89 6.33
N PRO A 44 -2.29 -9.55 6.83
CA PRO A 44 -2.02 -10.95 6.50
C PRO A 44 -3.03 -11.89 7.14
N ASP A 45 -3.21 -13.06 6.52
CA ASP A 45 -3.93 -14.16 7.16
C ASP A 45 -3.13 -14.81 8.30
N GLU A 46 -3.71 -15.77 9.01
CA GLU A 46 -3.06 -16.43 10.15
C GLU A 46 -1.78 -17.18 9.79
N GLU A 47 -1.63 -17.62 8.55
CA GLU A 47 -0.43 -18.34 8.11
C GLU A 47 0.71 -17.36 7.78
N THR A 48 0.44 -16.31 7.02
CA THR A 48 1.44 -15.26 6.76
C THR A 48 1.82 -14.52 8.05
N ALA A 49 0.86 -14.33 8.98
CA ALA A 49 1.15 -13.77 10.30
C ALA A 49 2.09 -14.66 11.13
N ARG A 50 1.98 -15.99 11.03
CA ARG A 50 2.92 -16.92 11.67
C ARG A 50 4.31 -16.83 11.07
N LEU A 51 4.43 -16.73 9.74
CA LEU A 51 5.73 -16.52 9.08
C LEU A 51 6.43 -15.25 9.58
N LEU A 52 5.68 -14.15 9.74
CA LEU A 52 6.21 -12.89 10.30
C LEU A 52 6.64 -13.07 11.77
N ALA A 53 5.84 -13.75 12.58
CA ALA A 53 6.12 -13.97 14.00
C ALA A 53 7.37 -14.84 14.20
N ASP A 54 7.60 -15.85 13.35
CA ASP A 54 8.80 -16.70 13.37
C ASP A 54 10.08 -15.88 13.10
N GLU A 55 9.97 -14.77 12.36
CA GLU A 55 11.06 -13.81 12.13
C GLU A 55 11.12 -12.69 13.19
N GLY A 56 10.26 -12.75 14.22
CA GLY A 56 10.19 -11.74 15.28
C GLY A 56 9.57 -10.41 14.84
N VAL A 57 8.84 -10.41 13.72
CA VAL A 57 8.20 -9.22 13.16
C VAL A 57 6.74 -9.16 13.56
N THR A 58 6.30 -7.98 14.04
CA THR A 58 4.89 -7.67 14.26
C THR A 58 4.52 -6.43 13.48
N LEU A 59 3.50 -6.53 12.61
CA LEU A 59 3.01 -5.38 11.87
C LEU A 59 2.14 -4.49 12.78
N PRO A 60 2.25 -3.16 12.72
CA PRO A 60 1.44 -2.23 13.51
C PRO A 60 0.03 -2.06 12.91
N ILE A 61 -0.66 -3.17 12.64
CA ILE A 61 -2.02 -3.20 12.08
C ILE A 61 -3.01 -3.17 13.24
N VAL A 62 -3.90 -2.18 13.23
CA VAL A 62 -4.97 -2.05 14.22
C VAL A 62 -6.31 -2.19 13.53
N ALA A 63 -7.13 -3.12 14.02
CA ALA A 63 -8.49 -3.30 13.55
C ALA A 63 -9.27 -1.97 13.63
N MET A 64 -9.87 -1.55 12.52
CA MET A 64 -10.61 -0.30 12.48
C MET A 64 -11.88 -0.38 13.31
N SER A 65 -12.13 0.66 14.11
CA SER A 65 -13.43 0.81 14.77
C SER A 65 -14.55 1.04 13.75
N ARG A 66 -15.78 0.68 14.12
CA ARG A 66 -16.97 0.93 13.30
C ARG A 66 -17.12 2.42 12.93
N ALA A 67 -16.84 3.31 13.88
CA ALA A 67 -16.89 4.76 13.65
C ALA A 67 -15.85 5.23 12.61
N LYS A 68 -14.61 4.74 12.70
CA LYS A 68 -13.55 5.03 11.72
C LYS A 68 -13.92 4.50 10.34
N ASN A 69 -14.49 3.29 10.26
CA ASN A 69 -14.95 2.71 9.00
C ASN A 69 -16.02 3.58 8.32
N PHE A 70 -17.04 4.03 9.07
CA PHE A 70 -18.07 4.93 8.52
C PHE A 70 -17.50 6.27 8.06
N TYR A 71 -16.56 6.85 8.80
CA TYR A 71 -15.90 8.07 8.38
C TYR A 71 -15.16 7.87 7.05
N ILE A 72 -14.37 6.80 6.92
CA ILE A 72 -13.65 6.48 5.67
C ILE A 72 -14.63 6.35 4.51
N LEU A 73 -15.77 5.68 4.67
CA LEU A 73 -16.79 5.58 3.61
C LEU A 73 -17.36 6.93 3.18
N GLN A 74 -17.53 7.88 4.11
CA GLN A 74 -17.97 9.23 3.78
C GLN A 74 -16.85 10.02 3.08
N ASP A 75 -15.63 9.89 3.57
CA ASP A 75 -14.47 10.60 3.05
C ASP A 75 -14.11 10.15 1.64
N THR A 76 -14.09 8.85 1.40
CA THR A 76 -13.82 8.30 0.08
C THR A 76 -14.87 8.70 -0.95
N ARG A 77 -16.13 8.91 -0.54
CA ARG A 77 -17.16 9.51 -1.40
C ARG A 77 -16.86 10.97 -1.74
N ARG A 78 -16.43 11.79 -0.77
CA ARG A 78 -16.03 13.18 -1.04
C ARG A 78 -14.86 13.25 -2.01
N LEU A 79 -13.80 12.50 -1.74
CA LEU A 79 -12.59 12.44 -2.57
C LEU A 79 -12.87 11.93 -3.99
N ALA A 80 -13.82 10.99 -4.13
CA ALA A 80 -14.30 10.54 -5.41
C ALA A 80 -15.03 11.65 -6.19
N THR A 81 -15.96 12.35 -5.55
CA THR A 81 -16.69 13.48 -6.15
C THR A 81 -15.73 14.59 -6.60
N GLU A 82 -14.76 14.95 -5.77
CA GLU A 82 -13.72 15.95 -6.11
C GLU A 82 -12.89 15.55 -7.34
N ARG A 83 -12.71 14.25 -7.56
CA ARG A 83 -11.99 13.69 -8.72
C ARG A 83 -12.89 13.41 -9.94
N GLY A 84 -14.16 13.81 -9.88
CA GLY A 84 -15.14 13.54 -10.95
C GLY A 84 -15.43 12.06 -11.17
N LEU A 85 -15.21 11.22 -10.16
CA LEU A 85 -15.44 9.77 -10.24
C LEU A 85 -16.92 9.49 -9.92
N ALA A 86 -17.77 9.57 -10.93
CA ALA A 86 -19.20 9.28 -10.80
C ALA A 86 -19.50 7.77 -10.74
N ASP A 87 -18.69 6.95 -11.40
CA ASP A 87 -18.92 5.51 -11.61
C ASP A 87 -18.10 4.64 -10.63
N ILE A 88 -18.21 4.92 -9.33
CA ILE A 88 -17.58 4.07 -8.30
C ILE A 88 -18.59 3.05 -7.81
N THR A 89 -18.24 1.78 -7.98
CA THR A 89 -18.95 0.68 -7.35
C THR A 89 -18.20 0.27 -6.09
N TRP A 90 -18.75 0.61 -4.92
CA TRP A 90 -18.16 0.21 -3.65
C TRP A 90 -18.31 -1.31 -3.46
N PRO A 91 -17.20 -2.07 -3.41
CA PRO A 91 -17.26 -3.51 -3.24
C PRO A 91 -17.80 -3.86 -1.85
N ILE A 92 -18.53 -4.98 -1.78
CA ILE A 92 -19.00 -5.55 -0.52
C ILE A 92 -18.12 -6.75 -0.23
N ASP A 93 -17.15 -6.57 0.66
CA ASP A 93 -16.28 -7.66 1.09
C ASP A 93 -16.98 -8.47 2.20
N ARG A 94 -17.21 -9.77 1.98
CA ARG A 94 -17.64 -10.72 3.01
C ARG A 94 -16.46 -11.62 3.32
N ASP A 95 -15.89 -11.50 4.52
CA ASP A 95 -14.74 -12.27 5.00
C ASP A 95 -13.57 -12.35 3.98
N PRO A 96 -13.01 -11.19 3.58
CA PRO A 96 -12.03 -11.15 2.50
C PRO A 96 -10.69 -11.80 2.88
N CYS A 97 -10.12 -12.58 1.96
CA CYS A 97 -8.74 -13.06 2.01
C CYS A 97 -7.85 -12.20 1.12
N TRP A 98 -7.08 -11.28 1.72
CA TRP A 98 -6.23 -10.34 0.96
C TRP A 98 -4.98 -10.98 0.36
N GLU A 99 -4.58 -12.16 0.84
CA GLU A 99 -3.51 -12.96 0.26
C GLU A 99 -3.76 -13.24 -1.23
N VAL A 100 -5.02 -13.53 -1.60
CA VAL A 100 -5.40 -13.87 -2.98
C VAL A 100 -4.99 -12.77 -3.97
N ALA A 101 -5.31 -11.51 -3.67
CA ALA A 101 -4.99 -10.41 -4.56
C ALA A 101 -3.51 -9.99 -4.49
N HIS A 102 -2.91 -9.94 -3.30
CA HIS A 102 -1.57 -9.39 -3.12
C HIS A 102 -0.47 -10.39 -3.50
N LEU A 103 -0.65 -11.69 -3.24
CA LEU A 103 0.29 -12.70 -3.71
C LEU A 103 0.18 -12.92 -5.23
N ALA A 104 -1.02 -12.77 -5.81
CA ALA A 104 -1.18 -12.75 -7.26
C ALA A 104 -0.45 -11.56 -7.90
N TRP A 105 -0.42 -10.40 -7.25
CA TRP A 105 0.41 -9.28 -7.68
C TRP A 105 1.90 -9.64 -7.69
N ILE A 106 2.41 -10.33 -6.66
CA ILE A 106 3.81 -10.79 -6.64
C ILE A 106 4.09 -11.71 -7.84
N ALA A 107 3.18 -12.65 -8.11
CA ALA A 107 3.29 -13.54 -9.27
C ALA A 107 3.25 -12.79 -10.62
N ALA A 108 2.44 -11.72 -10.73
CA ALA A 108 2.40 -10.86 -11.91
C ALA A 108 3.68 -10.01 -12.05
N GLU A 109 4.24 -9.53 -10.94
CA GLU A 109 5.48 -8.78 -10.91
C GLU A 109 6.68 -9.63 -11.33
N ASP A 110 6.70 -10.93 -11.02
CA ASP A 110 7.71 -11.87 -11.52
C ASP A 110 7.77 -11.93 -13.06
N GLU A 111 6.63 -11.68 -13.71
CA GLU A 111 6.49 -11.62 -15.17
C GLU A 111 6.61 -10.19 -15.72
N GLY A 112 6.95 -9.21 -14.87
CA GLY A 112 7.09 -7.81 -15.23
C GLY A 112 5.77 -7.10 -15.54
N ARG A 113 4.63 -7.63 -15.06
CA ARG A 113 3.27 -7.12 -15.31
C ARG A 113 2.57 -6.63 -14.05
N GLY A 114 3.30 -6.37 -12.96
CA GLY A 114 2.71 -5.99 -11.68
C GLY A 114 1.96 -4.65 -11.74
N LYS A 115 2.43 -3.67 -12.53
CA LYS A 115 1.72 -2.38 -12.72
C LYS A 115 0.37 -2.57 -13.42
N GLU A 116 0.34 -3.35 -14.49
CA GLU A 116 -0.89 -3.67 -15.22
C GLU A 116 -1.84 -4.50 -14.36
N PHE A 117 -1.31 -5.41 -13.54
CA PHE A 117 -2.11 -6.14 -12.56
C PHE A 117 -2.77 -5.19 -11.55
N VAL A 118 -2.04 -4.22 -10.98
CA VAL A 118 -2.64 -3.22 -10.07
C VAL A 118 -3.73 -2.43 -10.78
N ALA A 119 -3.50 -2.01 -12.02
CA ALA A 119 -4.49 -1.28 -12.81
C ALA A 119 -5.78 -2.11 -13.01
N ALA A 120 -5.65 -3.37 -13.41
CA ALA A 120 -6.77 -4.29 -13.64
C ALA A 120 -7.50 -4.63 -12.32
N ALA A 121 -6.78 -4.92 -11.24
CA ALA A 121 -7.35 -5.20 -9.93
C ALA A 121 -8.11 -4.01 -9.36
N TYR A 122 -7.58 -2.79 -9.48
CA TYR A 122 -8.28 -1.58 -9.07
C TYR A 122 -9.52 -1.29 -9.92
N ARG A 123 -9.48 -1.53 -11.23
CA ARG A 123 -10.66 -1.42 -12.09
C ARG A 123 -11.74 -2.41 -11.67
N ALA A 124 -11.37 -3.69 -11.55
CA ALA A 124 -12.26 -4.77 -11.12
C ALA A 124 -12.92 -4.43 -9.76
N ARG A 125 -12.14 -3.97 -8.79
CA ARG A 125 -12.63 -3.68 -7.44
C ARG A 125 -13.50 -2.43 -7.36
N TRP A 126 -13.00 -1.29 -7.84
CA TRP A 126 -13.59 0.02 -7.52
C TRP A 126 -14.53 0.56 -8.59
N GLN A 127 -14.42 0.07 -9.83
CA GLN A 127 -15.29 0.48 -10.93
C GLN A 127 -16.33 -0.61 -11.21
N GLU A 128 -15.89 -1.87 -11.26
CA GLU A 128 -16.77 -3.01 -11.59
C GLU A 128 -17.41 -3.67 -10.35
N GLY A 129 -16.97 -3.33 -9.14
CA GLY A 129 -17.50 -3.86 -7.88
C GLY A 129 -17.21 -5.34 -7.64
N LYS A 130 -16.23 -5.91 -8.33
CA LYS A 130 -15.83 -7.31 -8.20
C LYS A 130 -15.02 -7.55 -6.93
N ASN A 131 -15.17 -8.75 -6.37
CA ASN A 131 -14.43 -9.17 -5.20
C ASN A 131 -13.06 -9.74 -5.59
N ILE A 132 -12.01 -8.95 -5.47
CA ILE A 132 -10.64 -9.39 -5.78
C ILE A 132 -10.03 -10.35 -4.73
N SER A 133 -10.76 -10.68 -3.65
CA SER A 133 -10.35 -11.78 -2.76
C SER A 133 -10.79 -13.15 -3.28
N GLU A 134 -11.46 -13.22 -4.43
CA GLU A 134 -11.91 -14.47 -5.03
C GLU A 134 -10.92 -14.93 -6.12
N PRO A 135 -10.40 -16.17 -6.04
CA PRO A 135 -9.49 -16.72 -7.04
C PRO A 135 -10.00 -16.60 -8.49
N GLY A 136 -11.32 -16.77 -8.71
CA GLY A 136 -11.92 -16.64 -10.04
C GLY A 136 -11.83 -15.23 -10.64
N VAL A 137 -11.90 -14.18 -9.80
CA VAL A 137 -11.71 -12.80 -10.26
C VAL A 137 -10.25 -12.57 -10.64
N ILE A 138 -9.32 -13.13 -9.87
CA ILE A 138 -7.87 -13.06 -10.17
C ILE A 138 -7.53 -13.84 -11.44
N ALA A 139 -8.12 -15.02 -11.67
CA ALA A 139 -7.96 -15.78 -12.91
C ALA A 139 -8.38 -14.96 -14.13
N ALA A 140 -9.54 -14.29 -14.08
CA ALA A 140 -10.02 -13.44 -15.17
C ALA A 140 -9.08 -12.25 -15.45
N ILE A 141 -8.51 -11.63 -14.40
CA ILE A 141 -7.51 -10.57 -14.56
C ILE A 141 -6.24 -11.12 -15.22
N ALA A 142 -5.78 -12.30 -14.81
CA ALA A 142 -4.61 -12.94 -15.39
C ALA A 142 -4.80 -13.22 -16.89
N GLU A 143 -5.95 -13.77 -17.29
CA GLU A 143 -6.31 -14.02 -18.69
C GLU A 143 -6.31 -12.74 -19.54
N GLU A 144 -6.91 -11.66 -19.03
CA GLU A 144 -6.90 -10.35 -19.70
C GLU A 144 -5.49 -9.84 -19.96
N LEU A 145 -4.58 -10.07 -19.01
CA LEU A 145 -3.20 -9.62 -19.09
C LEU A 145 -2.29 -10.57 -19.90
N GLY A 146 -2.81 -11.74 -20.31
CA GLY A 146 -2.03 -12.78 -20.98
C GLY A 146 -1.04 -13.50 -20.04
N LEU A 147 -1.36 -13.56 -18.75
CA LEU A 147 -0.61 -14.27 -17.71
C LEU A 147 -1.22 -15.66 -17.45
N ASP A 148 -0.47 -16.50 -16.73
CA ASP A 148 -0.95 -17.81 -16.28
C ASP A 148 -2.05 -17.65 -15.21
N ALA A 149 -3.29 -17.95 -15.61
CA ALA A 149 -4.47 -17.82 -14.76
C ALA A 149 -4.46 -18.77 -13.56
N GLU A 150 -3.94 -19.98 -13.71
CA GLU A 150 -3.84 -20.94 -12.62
C GLU A 150 -2.80 -20.47 -11.60
N ARG A 151 -1.62 -20.04 -12.08
CA ARG A 151 -0.56 -19.53 -11.20
C ARG A 151 -1.02 -18.34 -10.37
N LEU A 152 -1.69 -17.35 -10.99
CA LEU A 152 -2.12 -16.15 -10.27
C LEU A 152 -3.30 -16.43 -9.33
N SER A 153 -4.30 -17.18 -9.77
CA SER A 153 -5.48 -17.48 -8.94
C SER A 153 -5.17 -18.37 -7.74
N THR A 154 -4.15 -19.23 -7.85
CA THR A 154 -3.69 -20.12 -6.76
C THR A 154 -2.48 -19.59 -6.01
N ALA A 155 -2.03 -18.35 -6.28
CA ALA A 155 -0.84 -17.76 -5.67
C ALA A 155 -0.85 -17.80 -4.12
N ALA A 156 -2.03 -17.67 -3.51
CA ALA A 156 -2.19 -17.77 -2.05
C ALA A 156 -2.01 -19.19 -1.48
N CYS A 157 -1.94 -20.21 -2.33
CA CYS A 157 -1.64 -21.58 -1.94
C CYS A 157 -0.17 -21.95 -2.15
N ASP A 158 0.63 -21.08 -2.78
CA ASP A 158 2.06 -21.31 -3.02
C ASP A 158 2.90 -20.90 -1.79
N PRO A 159 3.58 -21.86 -1.12
CA PRO A 159 4.41 -21.57 0.04
C PRO A 159 5.58 -20.62 -0.25
N GLN A 160 6.12 -20.59 -1.47
CA GLN A 160 7.21 -19.69 -1.83
C GLN A 160 6.72 -18.26 -2.01
N LEU A 161 5.56 -18.07 -2.65
CA LEU A 161 4.94 -16.75 -2.73
C LEU A 161 4.54 -16.23 -1.35
N ARG A 162 3.99 -17.09 -0.47
CA ARG A 162 3.70 -16.72 0.93
C ARG A 162 4.95 -16.24 1.67
N LYS A 163 6.07 -16.96 1.58
CA LYS A 163 7.34 -16.55 2.19
C LYS A 163 7.83 -15.21 1.65
N ARG A 164 7.75 -14.99 0.34
CA ARG A 164 8.12 -13.70 -0.27
C ARG A 164 7.18 -12.57 0.17
N GLY A 165 5.88 -12.85 0.27
CA GLY A 165 4.89 -11.91 0.79
C GLY A 165 5.18 -11.52 2.24
N ALA A 166 5.46 -12.49 3.10
CA ALA A 166 5.88 -12.25 4.48
C ALA A 166 7.16 -11.39 4.53
N ALA A 167 8.16 -11.66 3.70
CA ALA A 167 9.39 -10.87 3.66
C ALA A 167 9.14 -9.40 3.23
N LEU A 168 8.26 -9.16 2.25
CA LEU A 168 7.87 -7.81 1.82
C LEU A 168 7.11 -7.05 2.94
N LEU A 169 6.22 -7.75 3.64
CA LEU A 169 5.54 -7.19 4.80
C LEU A 169 6.53 -6.89 5.94
N ALA A 170 7.53 -7.75 6.16
CA ALA A 170 8.59 -7.51 7.14
C ALA A 170 9.46 -6.29 6.77
N GLU A 171 9.79 -6.09 5.49
CA GLU A 171 10.45 -4.86 5.04
C GLU A 171 9.61 -3.62 5.38
N SER A 172 8.29 -3.68 5.21
CA SER A 172 7.41 -2.56 5.55
C SER A 172 7.47 -2.16 7.03
N ALA A 173 7.64 -3.14 7.93
CA ALA A 173 7.79 -2.87 9.36
C ALA A 173 9.11 -2.12 9.65
N HIS A 174 10.21 -2.54 9.03
CA HIS A 174 11.50 -1.84 9.14
C HIS A 174 11.45 -0.40 8.61
N ASP A 175 10.59 -0.16 7.62
CA ASP A 175 10.36 1.18 7.08
C ASP A 175 9.41 2.04 7.93
N GLY A 176 8.92 1.52 9.05
CA GLY A 176 8.01 2.20 9.96
C GLY A 176 6.62 2.42 9.34
N LEU A 177 6.20 1.51 8.46
CA LEU A 177 4.89 1.56 7.84
C LEU A 177 3.79 1.25 8.87
N PHE A 178 2.77 2.10 8.94
CA PHE A 178 1.59 1.90 9.80
C PHE A 178 0.26 2.02 9.04
N GLY A 179 0.32 2.24 7.73
CA GLY A 179 -0.83 2.39 6.87
C GLY A 179 -0.44 2.74 5.45
N VAL A 180 -1.42 2.75 4.55
CA VAL A 180 -1.23 2.98 3.12
C VAL A 180 -2.28 3.98 2.57
N PRO A 181 -1.96 4.74 1.49
CA PRO A 181 -0.69 4.75 0.77
C PRO A 181 0.44 5.40 1.57
N PHE A 182 1.65 4.91 1.38
CA PHE A 182 2.83 5.43 2.05
C PHE A 182 3.99 5.51 1.08
N PHE A 183 4.73 6.61 1.08
CA PHE A 183 5.81 6.86 0.16
C PHE A 183 7.09 7.18 0.90
N ILE A 184 8.23 6.78 0.33
CA ILE A 184 9.56 7.04 0.89
C ILE A 184 10.47 7.57 -0.22
N ASN A 185 11.15 8.68 0.04
CA ASN A 185 12.20 9.21 -0.84
C ASN A 185 13.44 9.51 -0.01
N GLY A 186 14.46 8.64 -0.09
CA GLY A 186 15.62 8.74 0.80
C GLY A 186 15.22 8.51 2.26
N ARG A 187 15.32 9.54 3.10
CA ARG A 187 14.92 9.49 4.51
C ARG A 187 13.51 10.03 4.77
N ASP A 188 12.95 10.76 3.81
CA ASP A 188 11.65 11.41 3.97
C ASP A 188 10.52 10.40 3.72
N LYS A 189 9.50 10.47 4.59
CA LYS A 189 8.33 9.60 4.58
C LYS A 189 7.06 10.43 4.40
N TYR A 190 6.11 9.91 3.63
CA TYR A 190 4.87 10.60 3.25
C TYR A 190 3.72 9.61 3.39
N TRP A 191 2.72 9.91 4.21
CA TRP A 191 1.58 9.01 4.42
C TRP A 191 0.27 9.70 4.05
N GLY A 192 -0.61 8.97 3.37
CA GLY A 192 -1.92 9.47 2.94
C GLY A 192 -1.92 9.98 1.49
N VAL A 193 -3.11 9.98 0.88
CA VAL A 193 -3.31 10.47 -0.50
C VAL A 193 -3.03 11.97 -0.61
N ASP A 194 -3.23 12.71 0.47
CA ASP A 194 -2.96 14.15 0.61
C ASP A 194 -1.46 14.48 0.62
N ARG A 195 -0.58 13.48 0.73
CA ARG A 195 0.88 13.64 0.63
C ARG A 195 1.47 13.24 -0.73
N VAL A 196 0.64 12.82 -1.70
CA VAL A 196 1.08 12.51 -3.08
C VAL A 196 1.78 13.71 -3.72
N ALA A 197 1.18 14.91 -3.66
CA ALA A 197 1.76 16.09 -4.30
C ALA A 197 3.13 16.51 -3.69
N PRO A 198 3.30 16.60 -2.36
CA PRO A 198 4.63 16.76 -1.75
C PRO A 198 5.64 15.68 -2.16
N PHE A 199 5.24 14.41 -2.16
CA PHE A 199 6.11 13.30 -2.57
C PHE A 199 6.59 13.46 -4.02
N VAL A 200 5.69 13.78 -4.95
CA VAL A 200 6.02 14.04 -6.36
C VAL A 200 7.04 15.16 -6.48
N ARG A 201 6.85 16.28 -5.78
CA ARG A 201 7.81 17.39 -5.83
C ARG A 201 9.19 16.99 -5.33
N ALA A 202 9.25 16.19 -4.27
CA ALA A 202 10.51 15.66 -3.74
C ALA A 202 11.18 14.67 -4.71
N VAL A 203 10.42 13.84 -5.43
CA VAL A 203 10.97 12.91 -6.43
C VAL A 203 11.50 13.67 -7.65
N LEU A 204 10.75 14.67 -8.14
CA LEU A 204 11.11 15.48 -9.30
C LEU A 204 12.17 16.56 -8.98
N GLY A 205 12.57 16.71 -7.71
CA GLY A 205 13.57 17.70 -7.28
C GLY A 205 13.09 19.14 -7.39
N THR A 206 11.78 19.38 -7.37
CA THR A 206 11.19 20.72 -7.48
C THR A 206 11.07 21.45 -6.13
N GLU A 207 11.45 20.80 -5.03
CA GLU A 207 11.65 21.45 -3.73
C GLU A 207 13.11 21.89 -3.54
N ARG A 208 13.32 23.18 -3.24
CA ARG A 208 14.62 23.68 -2.79
C ARG A 208 14.95 23.04 -1.44
N SER A 209 16.10 22.36 -1.34
CA SER A 209 16.69 21.91 -0.08
C SER A 209 16.89 23.12 0.85
N GLY A 210 16.01 23.26 1.84
CA GLY A 210 15.92 24.44 2.71
C GLY A 210 16.01 24.16 4.20
N ALA A 211 16.19 22.91 4.63
CA ALA A 211 16.40 22.59 6.04
C ALA A 211 17.42 21.46 6.19
N PRO A 212 18.34 21.54 7.17
CA PRO A 212 19.22 20.43 7.48
C PRO A 212 18.39 19.22 7.89
N ALA A 213 18.75 18.04 7.38
CA ALA A 213 18.15 16.78 7.77
C ALA A 213 18.28 16.60 9.28
N VAL A 214 17.15 16.68 9.98
CA VAL A 214 17.08 16.23 11.37
C VAL A 214 16.96 14.72 11.29
N ASP A 215 17.87 13.98 11.92
CA ASP A 215 17.79 12.52 11.97
C ASP A 215 16.43 12.14 12.57
N ALA A 216 15.59 11.48 11.76
CA ALA A 216 14.37 10.87 12.26
C ALA A 216 14.79 9.71 13.17
N PRO A 217 14.33 9.68 14.44
CA PRO A 217 14.69 8.61 15.36
C PRO A 217 14.19 7.26 14.86
N ASP A 218 14.99 6.22 15.10
CA ASP A 218 14.65 4.84 14.83
C ASP A 218 13.42 4.44 15.69
N PRO A 219 12.28 4.07 15.08
CA PRO A 219 11.08 3.67 15.81
C PRO A 219 11.27 2.39 16.64
N ALA A 220 12.34 1.60 16.44
CA ALA A 220 12.68 0.47 17.29
C ALA A 220 13.24 0.88 18.68
N THR A 221 13.63 2.14 18.85
CA THR A 221 14.19 2.70 20.09
C THR A 221 13.24 3.70 20.72
N HIS A 222 12.07 3.22 21.17
CA HIS A 222 11.07 4.04 21.86
C HIS A 222 11.46 4.49 23.29
N ALA A 223 12.68 4.21 23.78
CA ALA A 223 13.01 4.43 25.18
C ALA A 223 13.57 5.83 25.51
N ASP A 224 14.43 6.43 24.68
CA ASP A 224 15.35 7.47 25.20
C ASP A 224 15.42 8.80 24.43
N LEU A 225 14.42 9.15 23.61
CA LEU A 225 14.43 10.43 22.89
C LEU A 225 13.18 11.28 23.14
N LEU A 226 13.19 12.02 24.25
CA LEU A 226 12.36 13.20 24.40
C LEU A 226 13.20 14.38 24.90
N PRO A 227 13.41 15.43 24.08
CA PRO A 227 13.58 16.77 24.63
C PRO A 227 12.31 17.15 25.38
N ALA A 228 12.43 17.92 26.46
CA ALA A 228 11.32 18.46 27.22
C ALA A 228 10.38 19.29 26.30
N GLY A 229 9.34 18.65 25.75
CA GLY A 229 8.42 19.28 24.80
C GLY A 229 7.60 18.34 23.90
N GLY A 230 7.92 17.04 23.83
CA GLY A 230 7.11 16.07 23.09
C GLY A 230 5.88 15.60 23.88
N ASP A 231 4.68 15.77 23.30
CA ASP A 231 3.44 15.19 23.81
C ASP A 231 3.55 13.66 23.82
N GLN A 232 3.36 13.06 24.99
CA GLN A 232 3.53 11.65 25.30
C GLN A 232 2.33 10.82 24.82
N GLY A 233 1.88 11.06 23.58
CA GLY A 233 0.83 10.29 22.93
C GLY A 233 -0.35 10.06 23.85
N HIS A 234 -1.08 11.12 24.22
CA HIS A 234 -2.44 10.90 24.69
C HIS A 234 -3.20 10.17 23.57
N ALA A 235 -4.06 9.21 23.92
CA ALA A 235 -4.93 8.53 22.96
C ALA A 235 -5.99 9.51 22.41
N GLY A 236 -5.54 10.47 21.61
CA GLY A 236 -6.33 11.44 20.88
C GLY A 236 -6.08 11.21 19.41
N GLY A 237 -7.08 10.66 18.72
CA GLY A 237 -7.04 10.55 17.26
C GLY A 237 -6.87 11.94 16.65
N CYS A 238 -5.77 12.14 15.93
CA CYS A 238 -5.71 13.17 14.92
C CYS A 238 -6.34 12.57 13.66
N GLY A 239 -7.53 13.06 13.32
CA GLY A 239 -8.24 12.74 12.09
C GLY A 239 -7.65 13.42 10.87
#